data_AF-A0A3D5JYX4-F1
#
_entry.id   AF-A0A3D5JYX4-F1
#
_cell.length_a   1.000
_cell.length_b   1.000
_cell.length_c   1.000
_cell.angle_alpha   90.00
_cell.angle_beta   90.00
_cell.angle_gamma   90.00
#
_symmetry.space_group_name_H-M   'P 1'
#
loop_
_entity.id
_entity.type
_entity.pdbx_description
1 polymer ?
#
loop_
_entity_poly.entity_id
_entity_poly.type
_entity_poly.pdbx_seq_one_letter_code
_entity_poly.pdbx_strand_id
1 'polypeptide(L)'
;MAPPGQVDKRTLICRATYDLTGLPPTPAEVDAFLDDPSPRAFAHVVERLLASERYGERWGRHWLDVVRYADTAGENTDMPVADAWRFRNYVIRAFNEDKPFDRFIHEQLAGDILAKDDPNISPEQSSELITATGYLAISRRHGHDAKKDHYLTIEDTIDTLVVWMTEFGRTPFKSSVDHKGREHHNWAFTTFLAGAG
;
A
#
# COMPACT_ATOMS: atom_id res chain seq x y z
N MET A 1 -32.28 -13.59 -8.83
CA MET A 1 -31.61 -13.06 -7.63
C MET A 1 -31.84 -11.56 -7.62
N ALA A 2 -32.59 -11.04 -6.65
CA ALA A 2 -32.85 -9.59 -6.58
C ALA A 2 -31.55 -8.85 -6.19
N PRO A 3 -31.35 -7.60 -6.63
CA PRO A 3 -30.20 -6.82 -6.20
C PRO A 3 -30.22 -6.70 -4.67
N PRO A 4 -29.06 -6.75 -3.99
CA PRO A 4 -29.02 -6.48 -2.56
C PRO A 4 -29.64 -5.09 -2.29
N GLY A 5 -30.48 -5.02 -1.26
CA GLY A 5 -31.14 -3.77 -0.86
C GLY A 5 -30.11 -2.68 -0.54
N GLN A 6 -30.52 -1.42 -0.70
CA GLN A 6 -29.66 -0.27 -0.41
C GLN A 6 -29.15 -0.35 1.04
N VAL A 7 -27.83 -0.43 1.21
CA VAL A 7 -27.17 -0.54 2.52
C VAL A 7 -27.45 0.71 3.35
N ASP A 8 -27.77 0.53 4.62
CA ASP A 8 -28.02 1.64 5.55
C ASP A 8 -26.80 2.59 5.63
N LYS A 9 -27.04 3.91 5.76
CA LYS A 9 -25.97 4.93 5.81
C LYS A 9 -24.98 4.64 6.94
N ARG A 10 -25.43 4.20 8.13
CA ARG A 10 -24.51 3.90 9.25
C ARG A 10 -23.61 2.71 8.91
N THR A 11 -24.17 1.66 8.31
CA THR A 11 -23.37 0.52 7.84
C THR A 11 -22.35 0.97 6.79
N LEU A 12 -22.75 1.86 5.88
CA LEU A 12 -21.88 2.34 4.80
C LEU A 12 -20.66 3.11 5.33
N ILE A 13 -20.84 4.06 6.26
CA ILE A 13 -19.70 4.80 6.85
C ILE A 13 -18.82 3.91 7.73
N CYS A 14 -19.40 2.96 8.48
CA CYS A 14 -18.62 2.02 9.28
C CYS A 14 -17.71 1.17 8.39
N ARG A 15 -18.26 0.57 7.32
CA ARG A 15 -17.47 -0.22 6.36
C ARG A 15 -16.37 0.61 5.73
N ALA A 16 -16.71 1.77 5.17
CA ALA A 16 -15.73 2.62 4.51
C ALA A 16 -14.58 3.04 5.44
N THR A 17 -14.87 3.41 6.68
CA THR A 17 -13.83 3.81 7.64
C THR A 17 -12.94 2.62 8.03
N TYR A 18 -13.52 1.46 8.35
CA TYR A 18 -12.74 0.27 8.66
C TYR A 18 -11.87 -0.20 7.50
N ASP A 19 -12.41 -0.18 6.28
CA ASP A 19 -11.69 -0.64 5.10
C ASP A 19 -10.53 0.30 4.76
N LEU A 20 -10.78 1.61 4.78
CA LEU A 20 -9.79 2.61 4.35
C LEU A 20 -8.77 2.98 5.41
N THR A 21 -9.12 2.97 6.70
CA THR A 21 -8.23 3.43 7.77
C THR A 21 -7.99 2.37 8.86
N GLY A 22 -8.75 1.27 8.86
CA GLY A 22 -8.67 0.25 9.90
C GLY A 22 -9.32 0.63 11.23
N LEU A 23 -9.98 1.79 11.31
CA LEU A 23 -10.55 2.35 12.53
C LEU A 23 -12.07 2.54 12.41
N PRO A 24 -12.82 2.53 13.52
CA PRO A 24 -14.22 2.93 13.50
C PRO A 24 -14.37 4.44 13.22
N PRO A 25 -15.49 4.88 12.61
CA PRO A 25 -15.82 6.29 12.53
C PRO A 25 -16.12 6.85 13.93
N THR A 26 -15.82 8.12 14.15
CA THR A 26 -16.24 8.85 15.35
C THR A 26 -17.74 9.17 15.30
N PRO A 27 -18.41 9.34 16.45
CA PRO A 27 -19.82 9.74 16.47
C PRO A 27 -20.11 11.01 15.64
N ALA A 28 -19.23 12.01 15.72
CA ALA A 28 -19.37 13.26 14.97
C ALA A 28 -19.29 13.05 13.44
N GLU A 29 -18.43 12.14 12.97
CA GLU A 29 -18.35 11.80 11.54
C GLU A 29 -19.59 11.03 11.06
N VAL A 30 -20.18 10.19 11.91
CA VAL A 30 -21.44 9.50 11.62
C VAL A 30 -22.56 10.51 11.50
N ASP A 31 -22.73 11.39 12.49
CA ASP A 31 -23.79 12.40 12.48
C ASP A 31 -23.64 13.34 11.27
N ALA A 32 -22.43 13.81 10.98
CA ALA A 32 -22.16 14.64 9.81
C ALA A 32 -22.54 13.95 8.47
N PHE A 33 -22.33 12.65 8.34
CA PHE A 33 -22.72 11.90 7.14
C PHE A 33 -24.22 11.60 7.06
N LEU A 34 -24.86 11.35 8.20
CA LEU A 34 -26.31 11.15 8.25
C LEU A 34 -27.05 12.43 7.86
N ASP A 35 -26.58 13.56 8.38
CA ASP A 35 -27.19 14.89 8.20
C ASP A 35 -26.85 15.54 6.86
N ASP A 36 -25.84 15.06 6.11
CA ASP A 36 -25.52 15.56 4.77
C ASP A 36 -26.59 15.10 3.74
N PRO A 37 -27.40 16.03 3.19
CA PRO A 37 -28.42 15.72 2.20
C PRO A 37 -27.86 15.68 0.77
N SER A 38 -26.58 16.00 0.59
CA SER A 38 -25.94 16.06 -0.72
C SER A 38 -25.95 14.69 -1.39
N PRO A 39 -26.21 14.63 -2.71
CA PRO A 39 -26.00 13.40 -3.47
C PRO A 39 -24.52 12.94 -3.46
N ARG A 40 -23.59 13.81 -3.03
CA ARG A 40 -22.16 13.52 -2.87
C ARG A 40 -21.75 13.19 -1.43
N ALA A 41 -22.67 13.06 -0.48
CA ALA A 41 -22.35 12.85 0.93
C ALA A 41 -21.35 11.70 1.16
N PHE A 42 -21.55 10.56 0.48
CA PHE A 42 -20.65 9.43 0.62
C PHE A 42 -19.29 9.67 -0.04
N ALA A 43 -19.26 10.37 -1.19
CA ALA A 43 -18.01 10.75 -1.84
C ALA A 43 -17.16 11.66 -0.93
N HIS A 44 -17.78 12.59 -0.21
CA HIS A 44 -17.08 13.44 0.77
C HIS A 44 -16.45 12.61 1.91
N VAL A 45 -17.18 11.60 2.41
CA VAL A 45 -16.63 10.65 3.41
C VAL A 45 -15.39 9.94 2.85
N VAL A 46 -15.50 9.37 1.65
CA VAL A 46 -14.39 8.65 1.00
C VAL A 46 -13.21 9.58 0.74
N GLU A 47 -13.44 10.77 0.18
CA GLU A 47 -12.40 11.78 -0.08
C GLU A 47 -11.65 12.17 1.20
N ARG A 48 -12.36 12.34 2.32
CA ARG A 48 -11.78 12.62 3.64
C ARG A 48 -10.97 11.46 4.17
N LEU A 49 -11.46 10.23 4.05
CA LEU A 49 -10.76 9.02 4.52
C LEU A 49 -9.47 8.78 3.71
N LEU A 50 -9.53 8.96 2.39
CA LEU A 50 -8.37 8.86 1.50
C LEU A 50 -7.34 9.98 1.72
N ALA A 51 -7.73 11.10 2.30
CA ALA A 51 -6.82 12.18 2.68
C ALA A 51 -6.20 12.01 4.09
N SER A 52 -6.62 11.00 4.84
CA SER A 52 -6.10 10.73 6.18
C SER A 52 -4.77 10.01 6.12
N GLU A 53 -3.80 10.39 6.97
CA GLU A 53 -2.53 9.66 7.12
C GLU A 53 -2.71 8.18 7.50
N ARG A 54 -3.85 7.85 8.14
CA ARG A 54 -4.23 6.49 8.52
C ARG A 54 -4.47 5.58 7.31
N TYR A 55 -4.78 6.16 6.16
CA TYR A 55 -4.91 5.42 4.91
C TYR A 55 -3.58 4.73 4.55
N GLY A 56 -2.48 5.47 4.52
CA GLY A 56 -1.16 4.93 4.22
C GLY A 56 -0.66 3.94 5.26
N GLU A 57 -1.04 4.10 6.53
CA GLU A 57 -0.76 3.09 7.56
C GLU A 57 -1.52 1.78 7.29
N ARG A 58 -2.82 1.88 6.96
CA ARG A 58 -3.68 0.71 6.68
C ARG A 58 -3.22 -0.04 5.44
N TRP A 59 -3.03 0.66 4.33
CA TRP A 59 -2.68 0.08 3.04
C TRP A 59 -1.19 -0.27 2.94
N GLY A 60 -0.33 0.54 3.53
CA GLY A 60 1.10 0.23 3.67
C GLY A 60 1.32 -1.08 4.42
N ARG A 61 0.53 -1.37 5.47
CA ARG A 61 0.58 -2.67 6.17
C ARG A 61 0.31 -3.85 5.25
N HIS A 62 -0.66 -3.75 4.32
CA HIS A 62 -0.95 -4.83 3.38
C HIS A 62 0.25 -5.11 2.45
N TRP A 63 0.90 -4.05 1.95
CA TRP A 63 2.14 -4.21 1.18
C TRP A 63 3.25 -4.85 2.02
N LEU A 64 3.44 -4.36 3.25
CA LEU A 64 4.45 -4.86 4.18
C LEU A 64 4.24 -6.32 4.55
N ASP A 65 2.98 -6.77 4.67
CA ASP A 65 2.63 -8.18 4.88
C ASP A 65 3.06 -9.04 3.67
N VAL A 66 2.78 -8.57 2.45
CA VAL A 66 3.11 -9.28 1.20
C VAL A 66 4.62 -9.42 1.02
N VAL A 67 5.38 -8.36 1.27
CA VAL A 67 6.85 -8.39 1.18
C VAL A 67 7.51 -8.99 2.43
N ARG A 68 6.70 -9.51 3.37
CA ARG A 68 7.12 -10.17 4.61
C ARG A 68 8.08 -9.32 5.44
N TYR A 69 7.76 -8.04 5.55
CA TYR A 69 8.53 -7.09 6.34
C TYR A 69 8.69 -7.57 7.78
N ALA A 70 9.93 -7.53 8.27
CA ALA A 70 10.28 -7.71 9.66
C ALA A 70 11.41 -6.73 10.03
N ASP A 71 11.49 -6.35 11.31
CA ASP A 71 12.62 -5.58 11.84
C ASP A 71 13.89 -6.46 12.02
N THR A 72 13.83 -7.72 11.62
CA THR A 72 14.89 -8.72 11.71
C THR A 72 15.04 -9.50 10.40
N ALA A 73 16.17 -10.20 10.24
CA ALA A 73 16.47 -10.98 9.04
C ALA A 73 15.71 -12.31 8.93
N GLY A 74 15.08 -12.77 10.02
CA GLY A 74 14.35 -14.03 10.07
C GLY A 74 15.23 -15.28 9.93
N GLU A 75 14.57 -16.43 9.74
CA GLU A 75 15.19 -17.73 9.47
C GLU A 75 16.19 -18.17 10.59
N ASN A 76 17.29 -18.84 10.24
CA ASN A 76 18.19 -19.51 11.19
C ASN A 76 19.06 -18.55 12.03
N THR A 77 19.08 -17.26 11.68
CA THR A 77 19.90 -16.26 12.38
C THR A 77 19.12 -14.95 12.39
N ASP A 78 18.15 -14.88 13.30
CA ASP A 78 17.19 -13.80 13.43
C ASP A 78 17.83 -12.54 14.04
N MET A 79 18.63 -11.85 13.23
CA MET A 79 19.37 -10.66 13.63
C MET A 79 18.59 -9.39 13.28
N PRO A 80 18.63 -8.34 14.14
CA PRO A 80 17.99 -7.07 13.82
C PRO A 80 18.54 -6.42 12.55
N VAL A 81 17.64 -5.91 11.72
CA VAL A 81 17.96 -5.05 10.58
C VAL A 81 17.75 -3.60 11.02
N ALA A 82 18.82 -2.98 11.52
CA ALA A 82 18.77 -1.70 12.25
C ALA A 82 17.97 -0.58 11.56
N ASP A 83 18.00 -0.52 10.23
CA ASP A 83 17.36 0.52 9.43
C ASP A 83 16.10 0.04 8.67
N ALA A 84 15.57 -1.15 8.94
CA ALA A 84 14.38 -1.69 8.25
C ALA A 84 13.18 -0.74 8.35
N TRP A 85 13.00 -0.08 9.49
CA TRP A 85 11.91 0.86 9.74
C TRP A 85 11.86 2.02 8.73
N ARG A 86 12.99 2.36 8.09
CA ARG A 86 13.03 3.41 7.06
C ARG A 86 12.23 2.98 5.83
N PHE A 87 12.38 1.71 5.42
CA PHE A 87 11.59 1.14 4.32
C PHE A 87 10.10 1.11 4.67
N ARG A 88 9.73 0.68 5.89
CA ARG A 88 8.34 0.74 6.37
C ARG A 88 7.75 2.15 6.23
N ASN A 89 8.49 3.16 6.71
CA ASN A 89 8.03 4.55 6.66
C ASN A 89 7.95 5.07 5.22
N TYR A 90 8.88 4.67 4.34
CA TYR A 90 8.81 4.97 2.91
C TYR A 90 7.54 4.40 2.28
N VAL A 91 7.17 3.14 2.56
CA VAL A 91 5.94 2.51 2.06
C VAL A 91 4.71 3.30 2.51
N ILE A 92 4.59 3.59 3.80
CA ILE A 92 3.45 4.35 4.36
C ILE A 92 3.34 5.72 3.67
N ARG A 93 4.46 6.41 3.50
CA ARG A 93 4.50 7.71 2.81
C ARG A 93 4.09 7.59 1.35
N ALA A 94 4.60 6.59 0.62
CA ALA A 94 4.25 6.35 -0.78
C ALA A 94 2.73 6.17 -0.98
N PHE A 95 2.05 5.46 -0.08
CA PHE A 95 0.60 5.33 -0.11
C PHE A 95 -0.14 6.65 0.22
N ASN A 96 0.32 7.40 1.22
CA ASN A 96 -0.29 8.68 1.59
C ASN A 96 -0.10 9.77 0.53
N GLU A 97 1.03 9.75 -0.18
CA GLU A 97 1.35 10.66 -1.29
C GLU A 97 0.73 10.23 -2.61
N ASP A 98 0.03 9.09 -2.63
CA ASP A 98 -0.61 8.56 -3.83
C ASP A 98 0.41 8.33 -4.96
N LYS A 99 1.58 7.78 -4.58
CA LYS A 99 2.70 7.55 -5.50
C LYS A 99 2.27 6.59 -6.61
N PRO A 100 2.48 6.94 -7.90
CA PRO A 100 2.14 6.05 -9.00
C PRO A 100 2.76 4.66 -8.80
N PHE A 101 1.96 3.61 -9.01
CA PHE A 101 2.38 2.24 -8.70
C PHE A 101 3.62 1.82 -9.49
N ASP A 102 3.70 2.19 -10.77
CA ASP A 102 4.87 1.95 -11.61
C ASP A 102 6.14 2.61 -11.05
N ARG A 103 6.02 3.85 -10.54
CA ARG A 103 7.12 4.52 -9.85
C ARG A 103 7.45 3.82 -8.55
N PHE A 104 6.46 3.49 -7.73
CA PHE A 104 6.63 2.80 -6.45
C PHE A 104 7.39 1.47 -6.59
N ILE A 105 7.10 0.67 -7.63
CA ILE A 105 7.83 -0.58 -7.90
C ILE A 105 9.24 -0.31 -8.45
N HIS A 106 9.41 0.62 -9.39
CA HIS A 106 10.74 0.95 -9.92
C HIS A 106 11.69 1.46 -8.85
N GLU A 107 11.21 2.33 -7.94
CA GLU A 107 12.03 2.82 -6.82
C GLU A 107 12.49 1.67 -5.90
N GLN A 108 11.64 0.66 -5.69
CA GLN A 108 11.98 -0.50 -4.86
C GLN A 108 13.00 -1.45 -5.52
N LEU A 109 12.91 -1.62 -6.84
CA LEU A 109 13.80 -2.52 -7.60
C LEU A 109 15.14 -1.88 -7.98
N ALA A 110 15.16 -0.56 -8.19
CA ALA A 110 16.29 0.12 -8.81
C ALA A 110 16.54 1.53 -8.25
N GLY A 111 16.02 1.88 -7.08
CA GLY A 111 16.18 3.23 -6.51
C GLY A 111 17.64 3.67 -6.38
N ASP A 112 18.57 2.79 -6.01
CA ASP A 112 20.00 3.12 -5.91
C ASP A 112 20.64 3.41 -7.27
N ILE A 113 20.16 2.76 -8.34
CA ILE A 113 20.56 3.03 -9.74
C ILE A 113 19.97 4.36 -10.19
N LEU A 114 18.66 4.56 -10.00
CA LEU A 114 17.96 5.80 -10.34
C LEU A 114 18.59 7.02 -9.66
N ALA A 115 19.05 6.86 -8.41
CA ALA A 115 19.72 7.91 -7.66
C ALA A 115 21.13 8.23 -8.18
N LYS A 116 21.83 7.25 -8.77
CA LYS A 116 23.16 7.45 -9.37
C LYS A 116 23.07 8.05 -10.78
N ASP A 117 22.04 7.68 -11.53
CA ASP A 117 21.87 8.05 -12.93
C ASP A 117 21.33 9.49 -13.12
N ASP A 118 20.73 10.09 -12.09
CA ASP A 118 20.23 11.46 -12.13
C ASP A 118 21.28 12.46 -11.58
N PRO A 119 21.96 13.25 -12.43
CA PRO A 119 22.97 14.21 -11.99
C PRO A 119 22.40 15.43 -11.24
N ASN A 120 21.08 15.65 -11.28
CA ASN A 120 20.41 16.79 -10.66
C ASN A 120 19.61 16.41 -9.42
N ILE A 121 19.70 15.16 -8.96
CA ILE A 121 18.93 14.68 -7.82
C ILE A 121 19.30 15.39 -6.53
N SER A 122 18.30 15.75 -5.72
CA SER A 122 18.55 16.31 -4.40
C SER A 122 19.06 15.21 -3.43
N PRO A 123 19.81 15.57 -2.38
CA PRO A 123 20.22 14.60 -1.35
C PRO A 123 19.04 13.87 -0.71
N GLU A 124 17.91 14.56 -0.52
CA GLU A 124 16.69 14.00 0.06
C GLU A 124 16.05 12.98 -0.88
N GLN A 125 15.95 13.30 -2.17
CA GLN A 125 15.42 12.39 -3.20
C GLN A 125 16.31 11.17 -3.35
N SER A 126 17.64 11.35 -3.37
CA SER A 126 18.61 10.26 -3.40
C SER A 126 18.47 9.35 -2.18
N SER A 127 18.35 9.92 -0.98
CA SER A 127 18.13 9.16 0.25
C SER A 127 16.81 8.39 0.24
N GLU A 128 15.74 8.96 -0.33
CA GLU A 128 14.46 8.29 -0.48
C GLU A 128 14.56 7.10 -1.42
N LEU A 129 15.18 7.26 -2.58
CA LEU A 129 15.38 6.18 -3.55
C LEU A 129 16.25 5.05 -2.98
N ILE A 130 17.32 5.39 -2.24
CA ILE A 130 18.12 4.39 -1.54
C ILE A 130 17.27 3.67 -0.48
N THR A 131 16.43 4.40 0.26
CA THR A 131 15.52 3.79 1.24
C THR A 131 14.52 2.84 0.58
N ALA A 132 14.02 3.18 -0.62
CA ALA A 132 13.11 2.34 -1.38
C ALA A 132 13.74 0.98 -1.74
N THR A 133 15.03 0.94 -2.09
CA THR A 133 15.77 -0.32 -2.32
C THR A 133 15.93 -1.20 -1.06
N GLY A 134 15.51 -0.70 0.11
CA GLY A 134 15.32 -1.51 1.30
C GLY A 134 14.47 -2.75 1.05
N TYR A 135 13.55 -2.72 0.07
CA TYR A 135 12.81 -3.89 -0.43
C TYR A 135 13.69 -5.11 -0.72
N LEU A 136 14.79 -4.90 -1.47
CA LEU A 136 15.74 -5.97 -1.81
C LEU A 136 16.60 -6.37 -0.61
N ALA A 137 16.89 -5.42 0.29
CA ALA A 137 17.70 -5.65 1.47
C ALA A 137 16.98 -6.56 2.48
N ILE A 138 15.67 -6.37 2.68
CA ILE A 138 14.82 -7.14 3.60
C ILE A 138 14.24 -8.41 2.98
N SER A 139 14.53 -8.69 1.71
CA SER A 139 14.03 -9.89 1.04
C SER A 139 14.46 -11.16 1.79
N ARG A 140 13.57 -12.16 1.80
CA ARG A 140 13.78 -13.41 2.54
C ARG A 140 15.08 -14.08 2.10
N ARG A 141 15.92 -14.40 3.07
CA ARG A 141 17.18 -15.14 2.87
C ARG A 141 16.93 -16.63 3.07
N HIS A 142 17.50 -17.46 2.21
CA HIS A 142 17.40 -18.91 2.28
C HIS A 142 18.70 -19.52 2.80
N GLY A 143 18.59 -20.40 3.79
CA GLY A 143 19.74 -21.13 4.35
C GLY A 143 20.63 -20.28 5.27
N HIS A 144 21.89 -20.70 5.42
CA HIS A 144 22.91 -20.04 6.26
C HIS A 144 24.07 -19.44 5.44
N ASP A 145 24.14 -19.74 4.15
CA ASP A 145 25.14 -19.21 3.22
C ASP A 145 24.46 -18.29 2.23
N ALA A 146 24.75 -16.99 2.32
CA ALA A 146 24.17 -15.95 1.49
C ALA A 146 24.42 -16.13 -0.02
N LYS A 147 25.42 -16.94 -0.42
CA LYS A 147 25.79 -17.14 -1.82
C LYS A 147 25.23 -18.42 -2.43
N LYS A 148 24.82 -19.39 -1.59
CA LYS A 148 24.46 -20.73 -2.08
C LYS A 148 23.11 -20.75 -2.77
N ASP A 149 22.09 -20.16 -2.13
CA ASP A 149 20.71 -20.24 -2.56
C ASP A 149 20.14 -18.87 -2.98
N HIS A 150 21.01 -18.01 -3.52
CA HIS A 150 20.64 -16.64 -3.93
C HIS A 150 19.51 -16.60 -4.97
N TYR A 151 19.36 -17.64 -5.78
CA TYR A 151 18.32 -17.76 -6.79
C TYR A 151 16.93 -17.89 -6.16
N LEU A 152 16.80 -18.57 -5.01
CA LEU A 152 15.54 -18.66 -4.27
C LEU A 152 15.12 -17.33 -3.68
N THR A 153 16.08 -16.52 -3.20
CA THR A 153 15.77 -15.15 -2.77
C THR A 153 15.29 -14.31 -3.95
N ILE A 154 15.94 -14.40 -5.11
CA ILE A 154 15.50 -13.66 -6.31
C ILE A 154 14.11 -14.11 -6.77
N GLU A 155 13.87 -15.41 -6.85
CA GLU A 155 12.57 -16.00 -7.20
C GLU A 155 11.47 -15.53 -6.25
N ASP A 156 11.69 -15.66 -4.93
CA ASP A 156 10.71 -15.21 -3.92
C ASP A 156 10.45 -13.70 -3.99
N THR A 157 11.48 -12.87 -4.20
CA THR A 157 11.34 -11.41 -4.39
C THR A 157 10.59 -11.05 -5.69
N ILE A 158 10.62 -11.90 -6.71
CA ILE A 158 9.83 -11.71 -7.93
C ILE A 158 8.38 -12.15 -7.67
N ASP A 159 8.19 -13.28 -7.00
CA ASP A 159 6.87 -13.83 -6.69
C ASP A 159 6.01 -12.90 -5.83
N THR A 160 6.61 -12.18 -4.87
CA THR A 160 5.90 -11.16 -4.07
C THR A 160 5.27 -10.06 -4.93
N LEU A 161 5.93 -9.65 -6.02
CA LEU A 161 5.38 -8.68 -6.97
C LEU A 161 4.21 -9.26 -7.76
N VAL A 162 4.29 -10.55 -8.12
CA VAL A 162 3.22 -11.26 -8.82
C VAL A 162 1.98 -11.36 -7.94
N VAL A 163 2.12 -11.75 -6.67
CA VAL A 163 1.01 -11.84 -5.70
C VAL A 163 0.28 -10.52 -5.58
N TRP A 164 1.01 -9.39 -5.46
CA TRP A 164 0.36 -8.09 -5.40
C TRP A 164 -0.44 -7.76 -6.66
N MET A 165 0.14 -7.99 -7.84
CA MET A 165 -0.53 -7.69 -9.12
C MET A 165 -1.71 -8.64 -9.41
N THR A 166 -1.70 -9.87 -8.92
CA THR A 166 -2.76 -10.85 -9.22
C THR A 166 -3.88 -10.85 -8.18
N GLU A 167 -3.54 -10.70 -6.89
CA GLU A 167 -4.49 -10.79 -5.78
C GLU A 167 -5.01 -9.43 -5.32
N PHE A 168 -4.19 -8.37 -5.38
CA PHE A 168 -4.55 -7.03 -4.90
C PHE A 168 -4.76 -6.01 -6.03
N GLY A 169 -4.09 -6.19 -7.17
CA GLY A 169 -3.94 -5.18 -8.20
C GLY A 169 -4.42 -5.62 -9.58
N ARG A 170 -5.72 -5.80 -9.80
CA ARG A 170 -6.24 -5.81 -11.18
C ARG A 170 -6.06 -4.43 -11.81
N THR A 171 -4.90 -4.21 -12.44
CA THR A 171 -4.51 -3.20 -13.47
C THR A 171 -4.75 -1.70 -13.21
N PRO A 172 -3.75 -0.81 -13.40
CA PRO A 172 -3.99 0.63 -13.50
C PRO A 172 -4.85 0.94 -14.75
N PHE A 173 -5.98 1.63 -14.56
CA PHE A 173 -6.77 2.21 -15.66
C PHE A 173 -6.69 3.72 -15.56
N LYS A 174 -5.95 4.32 -16.50
CA LYS A 174 -5.79 5.76 -16.62
C LYS A 174 -7.06 6.37 -17.21
N SER A 175 -7.90 6.98 -16.37
CA SER A 175 -9.18 7.56 -16.81
C SER A 175 -9.09 9.03 -17.27
N SER A 176 -8.10 9.83 -16.82
CA SER A 176 -7.88 11.22 -17.30
C SER A 176 -6.56 11.84 -16.81
N VAL A 177 -6.19 12.99 -17.41
CA VAL A 177 -4.92 13.74 -17.21
C VAL A 177 -4.83 14.45 -15.84
N ASP A 178 -5.96 14.74 -15.19
CA ASP A 178 -6.02 15.45 -13.90
C ASP A 178 -6.26 14.54 -12.68
N HIS A 179 -6.26 13.22 -12.87
CA HIS A 179 -6.49 12.26 -11.79
C HIS A 179 -5.23 12.06 -10.95
N LYS A 180 -5.32 12.39 -9.65
CA LYS A 180 -4.35 11.99 -8.64
C LYS A 180 -4.55 10.49 -8.37
N GLY A 181 -3.71 9.67 -9.02
CA GLY A 181 -3.03 8.45 -8.53
C GLY A 181 -3.78 7.31 -7.84
N ARG A 182 -5.07 7.44 -7.52
CA ARG A 182 -5.90 6.43 -6.84
C ARG A 182 -6.33 5.29 -7.78
N GLU A 183 -5.42 4.79 -8.61
CA GLU A 183 -5.65 3.72 -9.59
C GLU A 183 -5.63 2.30 -8.96
N HIS A 184 -5.79 2.19 -7.66
CA HIS A 184 -6.28 0.97 -7.04
C HIS A 184 -7.77 0.84 -7.36
N HIS A 185 -8.07 0.13 -8.45
CA HIS A 185 -9.40 -0.14 -9.02
C HIS A 185 -10.59 0.11 -8.08
N ASN A 186 -11.63 0.78 -8.60
CA ASN A 186 -12.96 0.80 -8.00
C ASN A 186 -13.53 -0.62 -7.73
N TRP A 187 -12.93 -1.66 -8.34
CA TRP A 187 -13.28 -3.07 -8.15
C TRP A 187 -12.32 -3.88 -7.25
N ALA A 188 -11.17 -3.34 -6.84
CA ALA A 188 -10.30 -3.99 -5.85
C ALA A 188 -11.00 -4.05 -4.48
N PHE A 189 -11.86 -3.07 -4.21
CA PHE A 189 -12.76 -3.08 -3.06
C PHE A 189 -13.77 -4.24 -3.11
N THR A 190 -14.15 -4.75 -4.29
CA THR A 190 -15.25 -5.71 -4.38
C THR A 190 -14.86 -7.12 -3.96
N THR A 191 -13.60 -7.57 -4.13
CA THR A 191 -13.20 -8.91 -3.65
C THR A 191 -13.06 -8.92 -2.12
N PHE A 192 -12.59 -7.81 -1.52
CA PHE A 192 -12.55 -7.67 -0.06
C PHE A 192 -13.96 -7.47 0.55
N LEU A 193 -14.87 -6.79 -0.17
CA LEU A 193 -16.28 -6.64 0.23
C LEU A 193 -17.14 -7.90 -0.05
N ALA A 194 -16.77 -8.74 -1.02
CA ALA A 194 -17.52 -9.95 -1.39
C ALA A 194 -17.27 -11.14 -0.45
N GLY A 195 -16.24 -11.07 0.40
CA GLY A 195 -16.02 -12.04 1.48
C GLY A 195 -16.92 -11.86 2.72
N ALA A 196 -17.79 -10.85 2.72
CA ALA A 196 -18.75 -10.55 3.78
C ALA A 196 -20.22 -10.60 3.28
N GLY A 197 -20.51 -11.54 2.37
CA GLY A 197 -21.84 -11.85 1.86
C GLY A 197 -22.23 -13.30 2.13
#